data_AF-A0A6L7WRK7-F1
#
_entry.id   AF-A0A6L7WRK7-F1
#
_cell.length_a   1.000
_cell.length_b   1.000
_cell.length_c   1.000
_cell.angle_alpha   90.00
_cell.angle_beta   90.00
_cell.angle_gamma   90.00
#
_symmetry.space_group_name_H-M   'P 1'
#
loop_
_entity.id
_entity.type
_entity.pdbx_description
1 polymer ?
#
loop_
_entity_poly.entity_id
_entity_poly.type
_entity_poly.pdbx_seq_one_letter_code
_entity_poly.pdbx_strand_id
1 'polypeptide(L)'
;MARLRSRRCSLGTVAGVLALGLLVLAPARAVAQHVERVVDGDTIIVSGVGRVRLIGVDTPESVDPRRPVEFFGKEASAFTRRLVDGERVRLEYDWERTDRYGRTLAYVY
;
A
#
# COMPACT_ATOMS: atom_id res chain seq x y z
N MET A 1 28.06 -65.03 21.27
CA MET A 1 27.16 -64.65 20.14
C MET A 1 25.88 -64.04 20.70
N ALA A 2 25.74 -62.71 20.71
CA ALA A 2 24.46 -62.04 21.00
C ALA A 2 24.42 -60.71 20.25
N ARG A 3 23.33 -60.49 19.51
CA ARG A 3 23.18 -59.52 18.42
C ARG A 3 23.05 -58.09 18.95
N LEU A 4 23.85 -57.16 18.40
CA LEU A 4 23.68 -55.72 18.59
C LEU A 4 22.46 -55.25 17.78
N ARG A 5 21.42 -54.78 18.46
CA ARG A 5 20.17 -54.30 17.85
C ARG A 5 20.36 -52.84 17.42
N SER A 6 20.44 -52.61 16.11
CA SER A 6 20.60 -51.28 15.49
C SER A 6 19.38 -50.41 15.78
N ARG A 7 19.57 -49.28 16.47
CA ARG A 7 18.56 -48.23 16.62
C ARG A 7 18.47 -47.46 15.31
N ARG A 8 17.38 -47.66 14.57
CA ARG A 8 17.04 -46.84 13.39
C ARG A 8 16.46 -45.52 13.91
N CYS A 9 17.23 -44.44 13.79
CA CYS A 9 16.80 -43.09 14.10
C CYS A 9 15.92 -42.59 12.93
N SER A 10 14.67 -42.27 13.20
CA SER A 10 13.65 -41.83 12.24
C SER A 10 13.94 -40.42 11.73
N LEU A 11 14.57 -40.33 10.55
CA LEU A 11 14.93 -39.08 9.86
C LEU A 11 13.75 -38.36 9.16
N GLY A 12 12.51 -38.85 9.32
CA GLY A 12 11.36 -38.44 8.51
C GLY A 12 10.65 -37.14 8.94
N THR A 13 10.88 -36.65 10.15
CA THR A 13 10.11 -35.51 10.71
C THR A 13 10.72 -34.13 10.43
N VAL A 14 12.02 -34.02 10.15
CA VAL A 14 12.69 -32.71 10.01
C VAL A 14 12.36 -32.02 8.67
N ALA A 15 12.16 -32.80 7.59
CA ALA A 15 11.88 -32.25 6.26
C ALA A 15 10.48 -31.59 6.14
N GLY A 16 9.48 -32.12 6.84
CA GLY A 16 8.10 -31.60 6.79
C GLY A 16 7.91 -30.26 7.50
N VAL A 17 8.65 -30.01 8.57
CA VAL A 17 8.58 -28.75 9.33
C VAL A 17 9.26 -27.61 8.57
N LEU A 18 10.36 -27.88 7.85
CA LEU A 18 11.04 -26.88 7.02
C LEU A 18 10.18 -26.40 5.84
N ALA A 19 9.43 -27.31 5.20
CA ALA A 19 8.56 -26.97 4.08
C ALA A 19 7.36 -26.10 4.49
N LEU A 20 6.81 -26.32 5.69
CA LEU A 20 5.70 -25.51 6.22
C LEU A 20 6.18 -24.12 6.66
N GLY A 21 7.39 -24.02 7.23
CA GLY A 21 7.99 -22.74 7.61
C GLY A 21 8.30 -21.83 6.41
N LEU A 22 8.70 -22.42 5.27
CA LEU A 22 9.04 -21.65 4.06
C LEU A 22 7.80 -21.09 3.34
N LEU A 23 6.65 -21.78 3.40
CA LEU A 23 5.40 -21.32 2.79
C LEU A 23 4.82 -20.08 3.49
N VAL A 24 5.06 -19.93 4.80
CA VAL A 24 4.55 -18.81 5.61
C VAL A 24 5.35 -17.52 5.39
N LEU A 25 6.56 -17.61 4.84
CA LEU A 25 7.48 -16.47 4.69
C LEU A 25 7.44 -15.79 3.31
N ALA A 26 6.34 -15.94 2.56
CA ALA A 26 6.17 -15.16 1.33
C ALA A 26 5.89 -13.69 1.68
N PRO A 27 6.77 -12.74 1.32
CA PRO A 27 6.48 -11.33 1.55
C PRO A 27 5.24 -10.93 0.74
N ALA A 28 4.30 -10.23 1.38
CA ALA A 28 3.15 -9.64 0.71
C ALA A 28 3.66 -8.74 -0.43
N ARG A 29 3.46 -9.17 -1.68
CA ARG A 29 3.91 -8.43 -2.85
C ARG A 29 3.08 -7.15 -2.94
N ALA A 30 3.73 -6.00 -2.82
CA ALA A 30 3.04 -4.73 -2.93
C ALA A 30 2.41 -4.60 -4.32
N VAL A 31 1.07 -4.50 -4.36
CA VAL A 31 0.31 -4.41 -5.60
C VAL A 31 0.33 -2.95 -6.05
N ALA A 32 0.97 -2.69 -7.18
CA ALA A 32 0.90 -1.37 -7.80
C ALA A 32 -0.48 -1.18 -8.45
N GLN A 33 -1.19 -0.14 -8.02
CA GLN A 33 -2.56 0.20 -8.38
C GLN A 33 -2.60 1.38 -9.34
N HIS A 34 -3.60 1.41 -10.22
CA HIS A 34 -3.71 2.44 -11.24
C HIS A 34 -4.42 3.70 -10.69
N VAL A 35 -3.82 4.86 -10.92
CA VAL A 35 -4.43 6.15 -10.60
C VAL A 35 -5.34 6.57 -11.76
N GLU A 36 -6.63 6.71 -11.48
CA GLU A 36 -7.62 7.10 -12.48
C GLU A 36 -7.60 8.61 -12.75
N ARG A 37 -7.46 9.41 -11.68
CA ARG A 37 -7.35 10.87 -11.77
C ARG A 37 -6.84 11.50 -10.48
N VAL A 38 -6.26 12.68 -10.62
CA VAL A 38 -5.92 13.59 -9.50
C VAL A 38 -7.06 14.61 -9.30
N VAL A 39 -7.58 14.70 -8.07
CA VAL A 39 -8.66 15.62 -7.67
C VAL A 39 -8.06 16.93 -7.15
N ASP A 40 -7.14 16.82 -6.19
CA ASP A 40 -6.37 17.91 -5.60
C ASP A 40 -4.92 17.48 -5.39
N GLY A 41 -4.07 18.42 -4.99
CA GLY A 41 -2.65 18.15 -4.74
C GLY A 41 -2.40 17.05 -3.70
N ASP A 42 -3.34 16.81 -2.77
CA ASP A 42 -3.28 15.79 -1.72
C ASP A 42 -4.30 14.65 -1.90
N THR A 43 -5.13 14.67 -2.95
CA THR A 43 -6.26 13.75 -3.10
C THR A 43 -6.29 13.15 -4.51
N ILE A 44 -6.21 11.81 -4.57
CA ILE A 44 -6.24 11.04 -5.82
C ILE A 44 -7.36 10.00 -5.82
N ILE A 45 -7.76 9.55 -7.00
CA ILE A 45 -8.66 8.40 -7.18
C ILE A 45 -7.86 7.25 -7.74
N VAL A 46 -7.90 6.12 -7.03
CA VAL A 46 -7.19 4.90 -7.39
C VAL A 46 -8.20 3.80 -7.68
N SER A 47 -8.06 3.14 -8.83
CA SER A 47 -8.94 2.06 -9.26
C SER A 47 -8.97 0.94 -8.23
N GLY A 48 -10.16 0.57 -7.77
CA GLY A 48 -10.37 -0.49 -6.77
C GLY A 48 -10.19 -0.06 -5.30
N VAL A 49 -9.71 1.17 -5.05
CA VAL A 49 -9.58 1.74 -3.68
C VAL A 49 -10.54 2.92 -3.48
N GLY A 50 -10.74 3.72 -4.52
CA GLY A 50 -11.56 4.94 -4.45
C GLY A 50 -10.72 6.16 -4.11
N ARG A 51 -11.25 7.03 -3.24
CA ARG A 51 -10.61 8.30 -2.87
C ARG A 51 -9.50 8.07 -1.84
N VAL A 52 -8.27 8.40 -2.22
CA VAL A 52 -7.08 8.32 -1.36
C VAL A 52 -6.59 9.72 -1.06
N ARG A 53 -6.43 10.05 0.23
CA ARG A 53 -5.75 11.25 0.72
C ARG A 53 -4.32 10.88 1.09
N LEU A 54 -3.39 11.68 0.59
CA LEU A 54 -1.96 11.53 0.82
C LEU A 54 -1.62 11.88 2.26
N ILE A 55 -0.95 10.96 2.96
CA ILE A 55 -0.48 11.21 4.32
C ILE A 55 0.76 12.11 4.27
N GLY A 56 0.83 13.12 5.13
CA GLY A 56 1.96 14.07 5.21
C GLY A 56 1.98 15.14 4.13
N VAL A 57 0.95 15.20 3.28
CA VAL A 57 0.76 16.23 2.26
C VAL A 57 -0.50 17.00 2.60
N ASP A 58 -0.35 18.31 2.80
CA ASP A 58 -1.47 19.22 2.96
C ASP A 58 -1.31 20.33 1.92
N THR A 59 -2.25 20.41 0.99
CA THR A 59 -2.20 21.37 -0.11
C THR A 59 -3.25 22.44 0.05
N PRO A 60 -2.96 23.69 -0.34
CA PRO A 60 -3.94 24.76 -0.34
C PRO A 60 -5.18 24.34 -1.15
N GLU A 61 -6.37 24.56 -0.57
CA GLU A 61 -7.62 24.05 -1.12
C GLU A 61 -7.93 24.78 -2.44
N SER A 62 -8.13 23.99 -3.51
CA SER A 62 -8.21 24.52 -4.87
C SER A 62 -9.56 24.28 -5.54
N VAL A 63 -10.39 23.38 -4.98
CA VAL A 63 -11.66 22.97 -5.58
C VAL A 63 -12.89 23.34 -4.75
N ASP A 64 -12.76 23.76 -3.49
CA ASP A 64 -13.91 24.18 -2.67
C ASP A 64 -14.56 25.46 -3.26
N PRO A 65 -15.79 25.39 -3.80
CA PRO A 65 -16.48 26.54 -4.38
C PRO A 65 -16.89 27.59 -3.33
N ARG A 66 -16.78 27.28 -2.03
CA ARG A 66 -17.12 28.16 -0.92
C ARG A 66 -15.94 29.03 -0.48
N ARG A 67 -14.73 28.74 -0.98
CA ARG A 67 -13.51 29.45 -0.60
C ARG A 67 -12.83 30.05 -1.84
N PRO A 68 -12.18 31.20 -1.72
CA PRO A 68 -11.30 31.66 -2.78
C PRO A 68 -10.17 30.65 -2.97
N VAL A 69 -9.79 30.40 -4.22
CA VAL A 69 -8.64 29.53 -4.54
C VAL A 69 -7.41 30.07 -3.83
N GLU A 70 -6.80 29.25 -2.99
CA GLU A 70 -5.63 29.64 -2.23
C GLU A 70 -4.39 29.72 -3.14
N PHE A 71 -3.44 30.59 -2.77
CA PHE A 71 -2.19 30.74 -3.51
C PHE A 71 -1.48 29.38 -3.63
N PHE A 72 -1.02 29.03 -4.83
CA PHE A 72 -0.36 27.77 -5.19
C PHE A 72 -1.25 26.51 -5.20
N GLY A 73 -2.56 26.59 -4.96
CA GLY A 73 -3.44 25.41 -4.98
C GLY A 73 -3.53 24.74 -6.36
N LYS A 74 -3.57 25.54 -7.43
CA LYS A 74 -3.59 25.00 -8.82
C LYS A 74 -2.26 24.41 -9.22
N GLU A 75 -1.17 25.03 -8.79
CA GLU A 75 0.20 24.62 -9.04
C GLU A 75 0.51 23.29 -8.35
N ALA A 76 0.09 23.14 -7.09
CA ALA A 76 0.21 21.89 -6.34
C ALA A 76 -0.56 20.75 -7.01
N SER A 77 -1.82 20.99 -7.40
CA SER A 77 -2.64 20.01 -8.12
C SER A 77 -2.04 19.65 -9.48
N ALA A 78 -1.49 20.61 -10.21
CA ALA A 78 -0.81 20.37 -11.48
C ALA A 78 0.50 19.57 -11.30
N PHE A 79 1.24 19.81 -10.21
CA PHE A 79 2.44 19.04 -9.88
C PHE A 79 2.11 17.58 -9.60
N THR A 80 1.13 17.32 -8.73
CA THR A 80 0.68 15.95 -8.43
C THR A 80 0.16 15.27 -9.70
N ARG A 81 -0.65 15.96 -10.52
CA ARG A 81 -1.12 15.42 -11.81
C ARG A 81 0.02 14.99 -12.72
N ARG A 82 1.10 15.79 -12.83
CA ARG A 82 2.25 15.41 -13.67
C ARG A 82 2.99 14.17 -13.19
N LEU A 83 2.92 13.85 -11.90
CA LEU A 83 3.65 12.75 -11.29
C LEU A 83 2.88 11.43 -11.30
N VAL A 84 1.57 11.47 -11.08
CA VAL A 84 0.82 10.25 -10.77
C VAL A 84 -0.39 10.01 -11.67
N ASP A 85 -0.79 10.94 -12.53
CA ASP A 85 -1.99 10.78 -13.36
C ASP A 85 -1.79 9.71 -14.44
N GLY A 86 -2.62 8.66 -14.40
CA GLY A 86 -2.50 7.49 -15.28
C GLY A 86 -1.38 6.52 -14.92
N GLU A 87 -0.61 6.79 -13.87
CA GLU A 87 0.51 5.94 -13.44
C GLU A 87 0.05 4.79 -12.54
N ARG A 88 0.95 3.82 -12.35
CA ARG A 88 0.77 2.73 -11.38
C ARG A 88 1.58 3.01 -10.12
N VAL A 89 0.89 3.24 -9.03
CA VAL A 89 1.48 3.61 -7.74
C VAL A 89 1.34 2.52 -6.70
N ARG A 90 2.29 2.43 -5.78
CA ARG A 90 2.17 1.61 -4.58
C ARG A 90 1.56 2.44 -3.47
N LEU A 91 0.49 1.91 -2.87
CA LEU A 91 -0.13 2.49 -1.68
C LEU A 91 0.43 1.82 -0.42
N GLU A 92 0.93 2.62 0.50
CA GLU A 92 1.33 2.18 1.84
C GLU A 92 0.44 2.84 2.88
N TYR A 93 -0.26 2.02 3.66
CA TYR A 93 -1.26 2.50 4.62
C TYR A 93 -0.63 2.66 6.00
N ASP A 94 -1.10 3.65 6.75
CA ASP A 94 -0.76 3.82 8.16
C ASP A 94 -1.70 3.00 9.06
N TRP A 95 -1.52 3.11 10.39
CA TRP A 95 -2.33 2.44 11.41
C TRP A 95 -3.83 2.67 11.20
N GLU A 96 -4.21 3.90 10.85
CA GLU A 96 -5.58 4.28 10.52
C GLU A 96 -5.72 4.36 8.99
N ARG A 97 -6.51 3.43 8.43
CA ARG A 97 -6.66 3.29 6.97
C ARG A 97 -7.66 4.25 6.35
N THR A 98 -8.56 4.79 7.15
CA THR A 98 -9.67 5.63 6.70
C THR A 98 -9.91 6.75 7.67
N ASP A 99 -10.11 7.95 7.13
CA ASP A 99 -10.47 9.10 7.96
C ASP A 99 -11.95 9.11 8.35
N ARG A 100 -12.32 10.07 9.21
CA ARG A 100 -13.71 10.34 9.64
C ARG A 100 -14.68 10.68 8.50
N TYR A 101 -14.19 10.96 7.29
CA TYR A 101 -14.97 11.30 6.11
C TYR A 101 -15.07 10.12 5.13
N GLY A 102 -14.51 8.96 5.47
CA GLY A 102 -14.53 7.76 4.64
C GLY A 102 -13.50 7.76 3.50
N ARG A 103 -12.49 8.64 3.54
CA ARG A 103 -11.38 8.64 2.57
C ARG A 103 -10.29 7.70 3.05
N THR A 104 -9.65 6.99 2.13
CA THR A 104 -8.50 6.13 2.44
C THR A 104 -7.25 6.98 2.68
N LEU A 105 -6.49 6.68 3.72
CA LEU A 105 -5.22 7.34 4.04
C LEU A 105 -4.06 6.47 3.58
N ALA A 106 -3.19 6.99 2.70
CA ALA A 106 -2.01 6.27 2.26
C ALA A 106 -0.86 7.18 1.86
N TYR A 107 0.37 6.68 1.98
CA TYR A 107 1.53 7.16 1.25
C TYR A 107 1.55 6.57 -0.17
N VAL A 108 1.99 7.37 -1.13
CA VAL A 108 2.04 7.00 -2.55
C VAL A 108 3.49 6.97 -3.00
N TYR A 109 3.89 5.84 -3.59
CA TYR A 109 5.24 5.59 -4.13
C TYR A 109 5.19 5.14 -5.58
#